data_AF-A0A3S4K6D5-F1
#
_entry.id   AF-A0A3S4K6D5-F1
#
_cell.length_a   1.000
_cell.length_b   1.000
_cell.length_c   1.000
_cell.angle_alpha   90.00
_cell.angle_beta   90.00
_cell.angle_gamma   90.00
#
_symmetry.space_group_name_H-M   'P 1'
#
loop_
_entity.id
_entity.type
_entity.pdbx_description
1 polymer ?
#
loop_
_entity_poly.entity_id
_entity_poly.type
_entity_poly.pdbx_seq_one_letter_code
_entity_poly.pdbx_strand_id
1 'polypeptide(L)'
;MITEGEWLKSLNRYPFEVQSLPSASFNLIQQVGRLIRSHACRGEVVIYDKRLLTKNYGQRLLNALPVFPIEQPAVPDVIVKPKAKPARRRRR
;
A
#
# COMPACT_ATOMS: atom_id res chain seq x y z
N MET A 1 25.84 12.25 9.41
CA MET A 1 25.42 11.54 8.19
C MET A 1 24.04 12.06 7.87
N ILE A 2 23.87 12.87 6.81
CA ILE A 2 22.57 13.45 6.44
C ILE A 2 21.75 12.33 5.79
N THR A 3 20.49 12.16 6.22
CA THR A 3 19.61 11.17 5.58
C THR A 3 19.11 11.68 4.23
N GLU A 4 18.82 10.78 3.28
CA GLU A 4 18.36 11.17 1.94
C GLU A 4 17.08 12.04 1.98
N GLY A 5 16.20 11.79 2.94
CA GLY A 5 15.01 12.60 3.16
C GLY A 5 15.32 14.03 3.64
N GLU A 6 16.35 14.21 4.47
CA GLU A 6 16.82 15.54 4.88
C GLU A 6 17.50 16.27 3.73
N TRP A 7 18.26 15.56 2.89
CA TRP A 7 18.86 16.12 1.68
C TRP A 7 17.78 16.60 0.68
N LEU A 8 16.73 15.81 0.44
CA LEU A 8 15.61 16.20 -0.42
C LEU A 8 14.86 17.43 0.12
N LYS A 9 14.70 17.53 1.44
CA LYS A 9 14.13 18.73 2.08
C LYS A 9 15.01 19.96 1.88
N SER A 10 16.33 19.80 1.93
CA SER A 10 17.27 20.90 1.67
C SER A 10 17.18 21.43 0.22
N LEU A 11 16.76 20.58 -0.72
CA LEU A 11 16.47 20.93 -2.12
C LEU A 11 15.03 21.43 -2.34
N ASN A 12 14.29 21.73 -1.27
CA ASN A 12 12.89 22.16 -1.30
C ASN A 12 11.95 21.17 -2.03
N ARG A 13 12.25 19.87 -1.95
CA ARG A 13 11.41 18.79 -2.49
C ARG A 13 10.73 18.00 -1.37
N TYR A 14 9.56 17.45 -1.68
CA TYR A 14 8.79 16.63 -0.74
C TYR A 14 9.27 15.16 -0.78
N PRO A 15 9.94 14.64 0.27
CA PRO A 15 10.53 13.30 0.23
C PRO A 15 9.50 12.20 -0.01
N PHE A 16 8.27 12.37 0.50
CA PHE A 16 7.18 11.43 0.26
C PHE A 16 6.86 11.29 -1.25
N GLU A 17 6.77 12.41 -1.97
CA GLU A 17 6.42 12.39 -3.40
C GLU A 17 7.56 11.89 -4.28
N VAL A 18 8.81 12.17 -3.89
CA VAL A 18 10.00 11.84 -4.69
C VAL A 18 10.51 10.43 -4.40
N GLN A 19 10.30 9.90 -3.20
CA GLN A 19 10.88 8.62 -2.77
C GLN A 19 9.81 7.59 -2.41
N SER A 20 8.94 7.90 -1.45
CA SER A 20 7.98 6.92 -0.91
C SER A 20 6.93 6.51 -1.95
N LEU A 21 6.37 7.49 -2.67
CA LEU A 21 5.30 7.24 -3.64
C LEU A 21 5.81 6.45 -4.87
N PRO A 22 6.96 6.78 -5.49
CA PRO A 22 7.50 5.98 -6.59
C PRO A 22 7.86 4.57 -6.17
N SER A 23 8.45 4.39 -4.98
CA SER A 23 8.74 3.05 -4.44
C SER A 23 7.47 2.22 -4.24
N ALA A 24 6.41 2.83 -3.68
CA ALA A 24 5.11 2.17 -3.54
C ALA A 24 4.49 1.80 -4.90
N SER A 25 4.58 2.68 -5.89
CA SER A 25 4.10 2.44 -7.26
C SER A 25 4.81 1.26 -7.90
N PHE A 26 6.15 1.24 -7.84
CA PHE A 26 6.96 0.16 -8.40
C PHE A 26 6.61 -1.18 -7.75
N ASN A 27 6.52 -1.22 -6.42
CA ASN A 27 6.13 -2.44 -5.71
C ASN A 27 4.72 -2.91 -6.07
N LEU A 28 3.78 -1.99 -6.31
CA LEU A 28 2.42 -2.32 -6.70
C LEU A 28 2.39 -2.93 -8.11
N ILE A 29 3.09 -2.33 -9.08
CA ILE A 29 3.23 -2.83 -10.45
C ILE A 29 3.83 -4.24 -10.43
N GLN A 30 4.91 -4.45 -9.68
CA GLN A 30 5.59 -5.75 -9.60
C GLN A 30 4.69 -6.83 -8.97
N GLN A 31 3.84 -6.47 -8.01
CA GLN A 31 2.86 -7.39 -7.41
C GLN A 31 1.76 -7.77 -8.40
N VAL A 32 1.19 -6.78 -9.10
CA VAL A 32 0.17 -6.99 -10.14
C VAL A 32 0.73 -7.80 -11.32
N GLY A 33 1.99 -7.58 -11.70
CA GLY A 33 2.69 -8.37 -12.71
C GLY A 33 2.87 -9.86 -12.35
N ARG A 34 2.63 -10.26 -11.09
CA ARG A 34 2.56 -11.69 -10.74
C ARG A 34 1.30 -12.36 -11.26
N LEU A 35 0.22 -11.60 -11.47
CA LEU A 35 -1.05 -12.11 -12.00
C LEU A 35 -1.00 -12.28 -13.53
N ILE A 36 -0.47 -11.30 -14.25
CA ILE A 36 -0.40 -11.33 -15.73
C ILE A 36 0.96 -11.90 -16.17
N ARG A 37 1.02 -13.22 -16.42
CA ARG A 37 2.23 -13.88 -16.96
C ARG A 37 2.06 -14.54 -18.31
N SER A 38 0.82 -14.75 -18.75
CA SER A 38 0.48 -15.28 -20.07
C SER A 38 -0.93 -14.85 -20.47
N HIS A 39 -1.28 -15.02 -21.74
CA HIS A 39 -2.60 -14.65 -22.27
C HIS A 39 -3.77 -15.45 -21.66
N ALA A 40 -3.47 -16.61 -21.04
CA ALA A 40 -4.47 -17.44 -20.39
C ALA A 40 -4.67 -17.10 -18.90
N CYS A 41 -3.84 -16.21 -18.34
CA CYS A 41 -3.94 -15.83 -16.93
C CYS A 41 -5.26 -15.11 -16.66
N ARG A 42 -6.00 -15.63 -15.66
CA ARG A 42 -7.20 -15.01 -15.11
C ARG A 42 -7.10 -15.00 -13.59
N GLY A 43 -7.67 -13.99 -12.97
CA GLY A 43 -7.73 -13.85 -11.53
C GLY A 43 -7.93 -12.40 -11.12
N GLU A 44 -7.87 -12.15 -9.83
CA GLU A 44 -8.18 -10.85 -9.22
C GLU A 44 -7.03 -10.42 -8.31
N VAL A 45 -6.78 -9.12 -8.24
CA VAL A 45 -5.85 -8.52 -7.28
C VAL A 45 -6.66 -7.84 -6.19
N VAL A 46 -6.70 -8.44 -5.00
CA VAL A 46 -7.41 -7.87 -3.86
C VAL A 46 -6.45 -7.02 -3.03
N ILE A 47 -6.71 -5.71 -2.95
CA ILE A 47 -5.88 -4.77 -2.20
C ILE A 47 -6.63 -4.26 -0.96
N TYR A 48 -6.12 -4.59 0.22
CA TYR A 48 -6.70 -4.16 1.51
C TYR A 48 -6.23 -2.76 1.96
N ASP A 49 -6.01 -1.85 1.02
CA ASP A 49 -5.54 -0.50 1.31
C ASP A 49 -6.51 0.56 0.77
N LYS A 50 -7.36 1.08 1.67
CA LYS A 50 -8.31 2.16 1.36
C LYS A 50 -7.64 3.45 0.89
N ARG A 51 -6.33 3.62 1.10
CA ARG A 51 -5.60 4.83 0.67
C ARG A 51 -5.56 4.99 -0.85
N LEU A 52 -5.69 3.89 -1.60
CA LEU A 52 -5.76 3.94 -3.06
C LEU A 52 -6.98 4.71 -3.59
N LEU A 53 -8.09 4.71 -2.83
CA LEU A 53 -9.32 5.40 -3.21
C LEU A 53 -9.49 6.72 -2.48
N THR A 54 -9.03 6.80 -1.23
CA THR A 54 -9.28 7.96 -0.35
C THR A 54 -8.25 9.08 -0.48
N LYS A 55 -7.05 8.81 -0.99
CA LYS A 55 -5.96 9.81 -1.09
C LYS A 55 -5.74 10.22 -2.54
N ASN A 56 -5.38 11.50 -2.75
CA ASN A 56 -5.12 12.06 -4.08
C ASN A 56 -4.03 11.31 -4.85
N TYR A 57 -3.00 10.81 -4.15
CA TYR A 57 -1.94 10.01 -4.77
C TYR A 57 -2.39 8.59 -5.17
N GLY A 58 -3.51 8.10 -4.64
CA GLY A 58 -4.04 6.78 -4.93
C GLY A 58 -4.44 6.62 -6.39
N GLN A 59 -5.08 7.65 -6.97
CA GLN A 59 -5.38 7.69 -8.41
C GLN A 59 -4.11 7.61 -9.27
N ARG A 60 -3.02 8.27 -8.85
CA ARG A 60 -1.73 8.19 -9.56
C ARG A 60 -1.15 6.78 -9.52
N LEU A 61 -1.32 6.05 -8.41
CA LEU A 61 -0.88 4.66 -8.30
C LEU A 61 -1.72 3.73 -9.18
N LEU A 62 -3.05 3.92 -9.20
CA LEU A 62 -3.95 3.12 -10.05
C LEU A 62 -3.70 3.37 -11.54
N ASN A 63 -3.46 4.62 -11.94
CA ASN A 63 -3.14 4.98 -13.32
C ASN A 63 -1.79 4.43 -13.81
N ALA A 64 -0.90 4.02 -12.90
CA ALA A 64 0.36 3.39 -13.25
C ALA A 64 0.22 1.88 -13.50
N LEU A 65 -0.92 1.29 -13.14
CA LEU A 65 -1.23 -0.11 -13.41
C LEU A 65 -1.86 -0.27 -14.79
N PRO A 66 -1.80 -1.49 -15.39
CA PRO A 66 -2.65 -1.83 -16.51
C PRO A 66 -4.12 -1.53 -16.23
N VAL A 67 -4.92 -1.29 -17.27
CA VAL A 67 -6.35 -0.99 -17.10
C VAL A 67 -7.07 -2.24 -16.61
N PHE A 68 -7.58 -2.20 -15.37
CA PHE A 68 -8.41 -3.24 -14.77
C PHE A 68 -9.78 -2.70 -14.40
N PRO A 69 -10.84 -3.53 -14.44
CA PRO A 69 -12.07 -3.22 -13.73
C PRO A 69 -11.81 -3.19 -12.22
N ILE A 70 -12.27 -2.13 -11.55
CA ILE A 70 -12.11 -1.97 -10.10
C ILE A 70 -13.46 -2.26 -9.44
N GLU A 71 -13.50 -3.30 -8.60
CA GLU A 71 -14.67 -3.65 -7.81
C GLU A 71 -14.47 -3.28 -6.33
N GLN A 72 -15.53 -2.85 -5.67
CA GLN A 72 -15.54 -2.47 -4.25
C GLN A 72 -16.59 -3.28 -3.49
N PRO A 73 -16.32 -4.57 -3.19
CA PRO A 73 -17.24 -5.39 -2.42
C PRO A 73 -17.36 -4.88 -0.98
N ALA A 74 -18.52 -5.09 -0.37
CA ALA A 74 -18.71 -4.81 1.05
C ALA A 74 -17.83 -5.74 1.89
N VAL A 75 -17.17 -5.17 2.91
CA VAL A 75 -16.35 -5.96 3.84
C VAL A 75 -17.29 -6.58 4.89
N PRO A 76 -17.21 -7.89 5.17
CA PRO A 76 -18.02 -8.52 6.20
C PRO A 76 -17.64 -8.02 7.60
N ASP A 77 -18.57 -8.13 8.55
CA ASP A 77 -18.32 -7.75 9.95
C ASP A 77 -17.17 -8.57 10.55
N VAL A 78 -16.17 -7.87 11.08
CA VAL A 78 -14.95 -8.49 11.62
C VAL A 78 -15.18 -8.92 13.06
N ILE A 79 -15.06 -10.21 13.35
CA ILE A 79 -14.99 -10.72 14.72
C ILE A 79 -13.60 -10.41 15.27
N VAL A 80 -13.48 -9.32 16.03
CA VAL A 80 -12.22 -8.95 16.69
C VAL A 80 -11.97 -9.90 17.86
N LYS A 81 -10.95 -10.77 17.76
CA LYS A 81 -10.52 -11.60 18.90
C LYS A 81 -10.04 -10.67 20.04
N PRO A 82 -10.55 -10.81 21.27
CA PRO A 82 -10.12 -9.98 22.38
C PRO A 82 -8.62 -10.19 22.67
N LYS A 83 -7.87 -9.09 22.69
CA LYS A 83 -6.43 -9.10 22.99
C LYS A 83 -6.24 -9.55 24.45
N ALA A 84 -5.52 -10.66 24.67
CA ALA A 84 -5.20 -11.14 26.01
C ALA A 84 -4.48 -10.02 26.80
N LYS A 85 -5.00 -9.68 27.99
CA LYS A 85 -4.38 -8.67 28.86
C LYS A 85 -2.98 -9.14 29.27
N PRO A 86 -1.94 -8.29 29.21
CA PRO A 86 -0.61 -8.69 29.67
C PRO A 86 -0.68 -9.02 31.15
N ALA A 87 -0.26 -10.23 31.52
CA ALA A 87 -0.18 -10.68 32.90
C ALA A 87 0.74 -9.71 33.66
N ARG A 88 0.17 -9.01 34.65
CA ARG A 88 0.90 -8.09 35.52
C ARG A 88 1.95 -8.89 36.28
N ARG A 89 3.19 -8.87 35.80
CA ARG A 89 4.33 -9.53 36.42
C ARG A 89 4.54 -8.87 37.79
N ARG A 90 4.04 -9.53 38.83
CA ARG A 90 4.24 -9.14 40.23
C ARG A 90 5.75 -9.25 40.50
N ARG A 91 6.45 -8.11 40.51
CA ARG A 91 7.82 -8.04 41.02
C ARG A 91 7.73 -8.40 42.50
N ARG A 92 8.46 -9.44 42.88
CA ARG A 92 8.68 -9.88 44.26
C ARG A 92 10.14 -9.59 44.57
#